data_AF-A0A973TQX1-F1
#
_entry.id   AF-A0A973TQX1-F1
#
_cell.length_a   1.000
_cell.length_b   1.000
_cell.length_c   1.000
_cell.angle_alpha   90.00
_cell.angle_beta   90.00
_cell.angle_gamma   90.00
#
_symmetry.space_group_name_H-M   'P 1'
#
loop_
_entity.id
_entity.type
_entity.pdbx_description
1 polymer ?
#
loop_
_entity_poly.entity_id
_entity_poly.type
_entity_poly.pdbx_seq_one_letter_code
_entity_poly.pdbx_strand_id
1 'polypeptide(L)'
;AAELAQAREATRVLGLFAPQHLPYVADRKTDATEPTLAEMTQAAIAHLQRNGRGFVLLVEGGNIDRAHHNGNARRALEETIAFSDAVRAADEATSDDDTLILVTADHAHTMFFAGYPVRGNPILDKVRGISGEDPTDSEFAVDKLGLPYTTLGYANGPGFVAPQPGQARPDLSKVDTQDVDYLQESVVPLGGETHGGDDVGVWAKGSGADAVRGSIEQNVLYHFLVQATPALRERLCAAGTCNDDGVPVELPKPGDFKATGNAKR
;
A
#
# COMPACT_ATOMS: atom_id res chain seq x y z
N ALA A 1 7.67 3.75 -19.77
CA ALA A 1 8.31 5.04 -19.44
C ALA A 1 8.42 6.00 -20.64
N ALA A 2 9.00 5.59 -21.78
CA ALA A 2 9.26 6.50 -22.91
C ALA A 2 7.99 7.14 -23.51
N GLU A 3 6.90 6.38 -23.69
CA GLU A 3 5.64 6.91 -24.22
C GLU A 3 4.93 7.87 -23.25
N LEU A 4 5.02 7.60 -21.94
CA LEU A 4 4.51 8.51 -20.90
C LEU A 4 5.20 9.87 -20.97
N ALA A 5 6.51 9.90 -21.26
CA ALA A 5 7.25 11.14 -21.45
C ALA A 5 6.84 11.89 -22.73
N GLN A 6 6.38 11.21 -23.78
CA GLN A 6 5.91 11.86 -25.01
C GLN A 6 4.55 12.54 -24.82
N ALA A 7 3.73 12.05 -23.87
CA ALA A 7 2.43 12.63 -23.55
C ALA A 7 2.50 13.90 -22.69
N ARG A 8 3.71 14.44 -22.43
CA ARG A 8 3.91 15.62 -21.56
C ARG A 8 3.05 16.80 -21.99
N GLU A 9 2.97 17.13 -23.26
CA GLU A 9 2.22 18.31 -23.75
C GLU A 9 0.72 18.05 -23.97
N ALA A 10 0.24 16.82 -23.74
CA ALA A 10 -1.18 16.52 -23.90
C ALA A 10 -2.02 17.28 -22.86
N THR A 11 -3.27 17.61 -23.20
CA THR A 11 -4.21 18.23 -22.25
C THR A 11 -4.80 17.21 -21.26
N ARG A 12 -4.87 15.94 -21.65
CA ARG A 12 -5.38 14.81 -20.86
C ARG A 12 -4.57 13.57 -21.23
N VAL A 13 -4.26 12.74 -20.24
CA VAL A 13 -3.45 11.52 -20.43
C VAL A 13 -4.21 10.32 -19.86
N LEU A 14 -4.22 9.22 -20.61
CA LEU A 14 -4.62 7.90 -20.17
C LEU A 14 -3.45 6.95 -20.46
N GLY A 15 -2.80 6.45 -19.42
CA GLY A 15 -1.71 5.47 -19.53
C GLY A 15 -2.17 4.11 -19.06
N LEU A 16 -2.21 3.13 -19.95
CA LEU A 16 -2.53 1.73 -19.65
C LEU A 16 -1.30 0.89 -19.99
N PHE A 17 -0.58 0.44 -18.97
CA PHE A 17 0.74 -0.19 -19.14
C PHE A 17 0.72 -1.72 -19.07
N ALA A 18 -0.44 -2.31 -18.75
CA ALA A 18 -0.65 -3.75 -18.75
C ALA A 18 -2.09 -4.08 -19.18
N PRO A 19 -2.37 -5.30 -19.69
CA PRO A 19 -3.74 -5.73 -20.00
C PRO A 19 -4.66 -5.82 -18.78
N GLN A 20 -4.07 -6.02 -17.60
CA GLN A 20 -4.74 -6.05 -16.29
C GLN A 20 -3.87 -5.28 -15.27
N HIS A 21 -3.49 -5.92 -14.16
CA HIS A 21 -2.57 -5.36 -13.18
C HIS A 21 -1.15 -5.26 -13.75
N LEU A 22 -0.41 -4.26 -13.30
CA LEU A 22 1.05 -4.22 -13.48
C LEU A 22 1.68 -5.44 -12.80
N PRO A 23 2.79 -5.98 -13.35
CA PRO A 23 3.54 -7.05 -12.69
C PRO A 23 4.05 -6.57 -11.31
N TYR A 24 4.24 -7.52 -10.40
CA TYR A 24 4.89 -7.20 -9.12
C TYR A 24 6.31 -6.68 -9.36
N VAL A 25 6.78 -5.79 -8.49
CA VAL A 25 8.15 -5.26 -8.47
C VAL A 25 9.17 -6.41 -8.51
N ALA A 26 8.97 -7.44 -7.68
CA ALA A 26 9.82 -8.63 -7.62
C ALA A 26 9.89 -9.40 -8.95
N ASP A 27 8.85 -9.31 -9.78
CA ASP A 27 8.70 -10.06 -11.02
C ASP A 27 9.03 -9.22 -12.26
N ARG A 28 9.45 -7.95 -12.07
CA ARG A 28 9.79 -7.07 -13.18
C ARG A 28 11.04 -7.59 -13.89
N LYS A 29 10.90 -7.81 -15.19
CA LYS A 29 12.01 -8.17 -16.07
C LYS A 29 12.97 -6.99 -16.24
N THR A 30 14.22 -7.29 -16.53
CA THR A 30 15.27 -6.28 -16.78
C THR A 30 15.00 -5.42 -18.02
N ASP A 31 14.21 -5.92 -18.97
CA ASP A 31 13.76 -5.23 -20.18
C ASP A 31 12.33 -4.68 -20.06
N ALA A 32 11.75 -4.66 -18.86
CA ALA A 32 10.42 -4.11 -18.60
C ALA A 32 10.35 -2.64 -19.03
N THR A 33 9.30 -2.29 -19.77
CA THR A 33 9.09 -0.94 -20.31
C THR A 33 8.03 -0.15 -19.55
N GLU A 34 7.29 -0.83 -18.68
CA GLU A 34 6.29 -0.28 -17.78
C GLU A 34 6.94 0.74 -16.82
N PRO A 35 6.30 1.87 -16.51
CA PRO A 35 6.84 2.81 -15.52
C PRO A 35 6.75 2.23 -14.10
N THR A 36 7.64 2.64 -13.20
CA THR A 36 7.49 2.43 -11.74
C THR A 36 6.33 3.28 -11.21
N LEU A 37 5.81 2.94 -10.02
CA LEU A 37 4.81 3.76 -9.35
C LEU A 37 5.33 5.18 -9.08
N ALA A 38 6.60 5.31 -8.67
CA ALA A 38 7.25 6.61 -8.50
C ALA A 38 7.34 7.41 -9.81
N GLU A 39 7.69 6.78 -10.94
CA GLU A 39 7.72 7.44 -12.25
C GLU A 39 6.32 7.91 -12.69
N MET A 40 5.29 7.09 -12.45
CA MET A 40 3.90 7.47 -12.71
C MET A 40 3.47 8.66 -11.85
N THR A 41 3.81 8.65 -10.56
CA THR A 41 3.53 9.75 -9.63
C THR A 41 4.17 11.06 -10.08
N GLN A 42 5.48 11.04 -10.40
CA GLN A 42 6.18 12.22 -10.89
C GLN A 42 5.57 12.77 -12.18
N ALA A 43 5.26 11.87 -13.13
CA ALA A 43 4.63 12.27 -14.39
C ALA A 43 3.23 12.87 -14.17
N ALA A 44 2.44 12.30 -13.26
CA ALA A 44 1.11 12.80 -12.92
C ALA A 44 1.18 14.19 -12.27
N ILE A 45 2.06 14.39 -11.30
CA ILE A 45 2.25 15.68 -10.62
C ILE A 45 2.71 16.74 -11.63
N ALA A 46 3.74 16.45 -12.44
CA ALA A 46 4.24 17.36 -13.46
C ALA A 46 3.17 17.74 -14.50
N HIS A 47 2.24 16.84 -14.81
CA HIS A 47 1.11 17.12 -15.69
C HIS A 47 0.05 17.99 -15.01
N LEU A 48 -0.36 17.63 -13.79
CA LEU A 48 -1.45 18.27 -13.05
C LEU A 48 -1.11 19.69 -12.58
N GLN A 49 0.14 19.94 -12.19
CA GLN A 49 0.61 21.26 -11.72
C GLN A 49 0.43 22.37 -12.77
N ARG A 50 0.33 22.04 -14.07
CA ARG A 50 0.14 23.03 -15.14
C ARG A 50 -1.21 23.76 -15.11
N ASN A 51 -2.23 23.21 -14.44
CA ASN A 51 -3.56 23.83 -14.36
C ASN A 51 -3.57 25.13 -13.51
N GLY A 52 -2.57 25.35 -12.65
CA GLY A 52 -2.44 26.56 -11.82
C GLY A 52 -3.54 26.78 -10.77
N ARG A 53 -4.54 25.89 -10.68
CA ARG A 53 -5.67 25.95 -9.73
C ARG A 53 -5.62 24.83 -8.68
N GLY A 54 -4.47 24.17 -8.53
CA GLY A 54 -4.31 22.96 -7.74
C GLY A 54 -4.84 21.70 -8.43
N PHE A 55 -4.70 20.57 -7.74
CA PHE A 55 -5.14 19.26 -8.18
C PHE A 55 -5.40 18.35 -6.97
N VAL A 56 -6.14 17.27 -7.22
CA VAL A 56 -6.21 16.11 -6.32
C VAL A 56 -5.60 14.94 -7.08
N LEU A 57 -4.69 14.21 -6.42
CA LEU A 57 -4.04 13.04 -6.99
C LEU A 57 -4.20 11.87 -6.00
N LEU A 58 -4.67 10.74 -6.53
CA LEU A 58 -4.67 9.46 -5.83
C LEU A 58 -3.56 8.59 -6.43
N VAL A 59 -2.68 8.07 -5.56
CA VAL A 59 -1.64 7.11 -5.91
C VAL A 59 -1.87 5.88 -5.06
N GLU A 60 -1.96 4.71 -5.70
CA GLU A 60 -2.31 3.45 -5.03
C GLU A 60 -1.21 2.41 -5.24
N GLY A 61 -0.69 1.86 -4.15
CA GLY A 61 0.18 0.67 -4.15
C GLY A 61 -0.62 -0.63 -4.21
N GLY A 62 -1.56 -0.77 -5.15
CA GLY A 62 -2.60 -1.81 -5.10
C GLY A 62 -2.10 -3.27 -5.22
N ASN A 63 -0.86 -3.49 -5.62
CA ASN A 63 -0.27 -4.83 -5.63
C ASN A 63 0.17 -5.31 -4.22
N ILE A 64 0.25 -4.43 -3.22
CA ILE A 64 0.52 -4.82 -1.82
C ILE A 64 -0.54 -5.84 -1.35
N ASP A 65 -1.82 -5.47 -1.49
CA ASP A 65 -2.98 -6.31 -1.16
C ASP A 65 -2.95 -7.64 -1.91
N ARG A 66 -2.79 -7.59 -3.24
CA ARG A 66 -2.74 -8.81 -4.06
C ARG A 66 -1.64 -9.76 -3.63
N ALA A 67 -0.48 -9.24 -3.22
CA ALA A 67 0.63 -10.06 -2.75
C ALA A 67 0.32 -10.70 -1.39
N HIS A 68 -0.33 -9.98 -0.48
CA HIS A 68 -0.81 -10.54 0.78
C HIS A 68 -1.87 -11.63 0.56
N HIS A 69 -2.86 -11.40 -0.31
CA HIS A 69 -3.83 -12.43 -0.70
C HIS A 69 -3.17 -13.73 -1.19
N ASN A 70 -2.04 -13.61 -1.91
CA ASN A 70 -1.26 -14.76 -2.37
C ASN A 70 -0.38 -15.39 -1.28
N GLY A 71 -0.40 -14.88 -0.04
CA GLY A 71 0.44 -15.33 1.06
C GLY A 71 1.94 -15.05 0.85
N ASN A 72 2.28 -14.04 0.04
CA ASN A 72 3.66 -13.77 -0.39
C ASN A 72 4.17 -12.43 0.16
N ALA A 73 4.83 -12.49 1.31
CA ALA A 73 5.38 -11.33 1.99
C ALA A 73 6.57 -10.70 1.23
N ARG A 74 7.34 -11.46 0.43
CA ARG A 74 8.42 -10.89 -0.39
C ARG A 74 7.84 -9.83 -1.33
N ARG A 75 6.84 -10.21 -2.12
CA ARG A 75 6.17 -9.33 -3.07
C ARG A 75 5.44 -8.20 -2.33
N ALA A 76 4.73 -8.48 -1.24
CA ALA A 76 3.99 -7.44 -0.51
C ALA A 76 4.91 -6.34 0.06
N LEU A 77 6.05 -6.73 0.65
CA LEU A 77 7.00 -5.78 1.20
C LEU A 77 7.76 -4.99 0.12
N GLU A 78 8.10 -5.61 -1.01
CA GLU A 78 8.71 -4.89 -2.13
C GLU A 78 7.74 -3.91 -2.81
N GLU A 79 6.46 -4.27 -2.94
CA GLU A 79 5.42 -3.34 -3.37
C GLU A 79 5.24 -2.18 -2.38
N THR A 80 5.34 -2.46 -1.08
CA THR A 80 5.30 -1.42 -0.04
C THR A 80 6.49 -0.46 -0.16
N ILE A 81 7.69 -0.97 -0.51
CA ILE A 81 8.86 -0.14 -0.80
C ILE A 81 8.61 0.73 -2.04
N ALA A 82 8.07 0.16 -3.13
CA ALA A 82 7.74 0.93 -4.33
C ALA A 82 6.66 2.01 -4.07
N PHE A 83 5.71 1.75 -3.18
CA PHE A 83 4.76 2.76 -2.72
C PHE A 83 5.43 3.84 -1.88
N SER A 84 6.35 3.48 -0.97
CA SER A 84 7.16 4.44 -0.21
C SER A 84 8.00 5.33 -1.13
N ASP A 85 8.59 4.76 -2.18
CA ASP A 85 9.31 5.52 -3.21
C ASP A 85 8.39 6.48 -3.97
N ALA A 86 7.15 6.10 -4.22
CA ALA A 86 6.15 6.98 -4.84
C ALA A 86 5.73 8.14 -3.92
N VAL A 87 5.58 7.88 -2.61
CA VAL A 87 5.34 8.93 -1.61
C VAL A 87 6.51 9.91 -1.58
N ARG A 88 7.75 9.41 -1.52
CA ARG A 88 8.96 10.24 -1.58
C ARG A 88 9.04 11.06 -2.86
N ALA A 89 8.69 10.45 -4.01
CA ALA A 89 8.67 11.16 -5.27
C ALA A 89 7.60 12.27 -5.34
N ALA A 90 6.46 12.09 -4.66
CA ALA A 90 5.46 13.15 -4.51
C ALA A 90 5.96 14.28 -3.61
N ASP A 91 6.58 13.92 -2.49
CA ASP A 91 7.17 14.85 -1.53
C ASP A 91 8.23 15.75 -2.20
N GLU A 92 9.14 15.16 -2.96
CA GLU A 92 10.19 15.88 -3.70
C GLU A 92 9.62 16.76 -4.83
N ALA A 93 8.44 16.45 -5.35
CA ALA A 93 7.82 17.16 -6.48
C ALA A 93 6.81 18.24 -6.07
N THR A 94 6.55 18.42 -4.77
CA THR A 94 5.54 19.36 -4.24
C THR A 94 6.09 20.19 -3.09
N SER A 95 5.35 21.22 -2.66
CA SER A 95 5.73 22.08 -1.53
C SER A 95 4.83 21.82 -0.32
N ASP A 96 5.42 21.71 0.86
CA ASP A 96 4.67 21.58 2.11
C ASP A 96 3.75 22.80 2.40
N ASP A 97 4.07 23.96 1.80
CA ASP A 97 3.32 25.20 2.00
C ASP A 97 1.92 25.16 1.36
N ASP A 98 1.76 24.41 0.27
CA ASP A 98 0.53 24.40 -0.55
C ASP A 98 -0.03 23.01 -0.83
N THR A 99 0.64 21.95 -0.39
CA THR A 99 0.26 20.56 -0.66
C THR A 99 0.05 19.82 0.65
N LEU A 100 -1.08 19.10 0.76
CA LEU A 100 -1.29 18.08 1.79
C LEU A 100 -1.03 16.71 1.18
N ILE A 101 -0.03 15.98 1.69
CA ILE A 101 0.18 14.56 1.38
C ILE A 101 -0.41 13.74 2.53
N LEU A 102 -1.37 12.86 2.21
CA LEU A 102 -1.93 11.87 3.12
C LEU A 102 -1.58 10.47 2.63
N VAL A 103 -1.04 9.65 3.53
CA VAL A 103 -0.71 8.24 3.30
C VAL A 103 -1.52 7.40 4.27
N THR A 104 -2.20 6.37 3.78
CA THR A 104 -2.98 5.45 4.59
C THR A 104 -3.13 4.11 3.87
N ALA A 105 -3.86 3.18 4.49
CA ALA A 105 -4.37 1.97 3.86
C ALA A 105 -5.90 1.98 3.89
N ASP A 106 -6.52 1.24 2.99
CA ASP A 106 -7.95 0.96 2.99
C ASP A 106 -8.32 -0.12 4.04
N HIS A 107 -7.43 -1.09 4.27
CA HIS A 107 -7.53 -2.10 5.34
C HIS A 107 -6.16 -2.73 5.66
N ALA A 108 -6.12 -3.57 6.71
CA ALA A 108 -4.95 -4.38 7.06
C ALA A 108 -4.99 -5.77 6.38
N HIS A 109 -4.04 -6.63 6.74
CA HIS A 109 -4.00 -8.08 6.43
C HIS A 109 -3.69 -8.87 7.70
N THR A 110 -3.87 -10.19 7.65
CA THR A 110 -3.59 -11.10 8.78
C THR A 110 -2.12 -11.51 8.91
N MET A 111 -1.22 -10.77 8.25
CA MET A 111 0.23 -10.95 8.41
C MET A 111 0.65 -10.61 9.84
N PHE A 112 1.45 -11.48 10.45
CA PHE A 112 2.02 -11.25 11.77
C PHE A 112 3.53 -11.35 11.76
N PHE A 113 4.14 -10.76 12.80
CA PHE A 113 5.57 -10.79 13.07
C PHE A 113 5.79 -11.62 14.34
N ALA A 114 6.49 -12.74 14.22
CA ALA A 114 6.70 -13.72 15.28
C ALA A 114 8.17 -13.84 15.68
N GLY A 115 8.36 -14.40 16.88
CA GLY A 115 9.67 -14.71 17.45
C GLY A 115 10.40 -13.50 18.01
N TYR A 116 11.67 -13.74 18.38
CA TYR A 116 12.58 -12.73 18.93
C TYR A 116 13.82 -12.60 18.03
N PRO A 117 13.66 -12.23 16.74
CA PRO A 117 14.78 -12.16 15.82
C PRO A 117 15.82 -11.15 16.29
N VAL A 118 17.10 -11.53 16.20
CA VAL A 118 18.20 -10.60 16.47
C VAL A 118 18.17 -9.42 15.52
N ARG A 119 18.66 -8.26 15.96
CA ARG A 119 18.82 -7.09 15.11
C ARG A 119 19.65 -7.47 13.87
N GLY A 120 19.12 -7.19 12.68
CA GLY A 120 19.76 -7.53 11.41
C GLY A 120 19.36 -8.89 10.84
N ASN A 121 18.50 -9.66 11.51
CA ASN A 121 17.86 -10.83 10.90
C ASN A 121 17.08 -10.40 9.65
N PRO A 122 17.25 -11.07 8.49
CA PRO A 122 16.43 -10.79 7.32
C PRO A 122 14.95 -11.05 7.63
N ILE A 123 14.09 -10.07 7.35
CA ILE A 123 12.67 -10.13 7.76
C ILE A 123 11.90 -11.30 7.12
N LEU A 124 12.35 -11.77 5.96
CA LEU A 124 11.75 -12.88 5.21
C LEU A 124 12.29 -14.24 5.64
N ASP A 125 13.34 -14.28 6.46
CA ASP A 125 14.00 -15.53 6.83
C ASP A 125 13.41 -16.15 8.10
N LYS A 126 13.89 -17.35 8.40
CA LYS A 126 13.76 -17.99 9.70
C LYS A 126 14.30 -17.08 10.80
N VAL A 127 13.71 -17.17 11.99
CA VAL A 127 14.15 -16.39 13.16
C VAL A 127 15.56 -16.84 13.54
N ARG A 128 16.52 -15.92 13.54
CA ARG A 128 17.89 -16.14 14.03
C ARG A 128 18.04 -15.59 15.44
N GLY A 129 18.74 -16.34 16.28
CA GLY A 129 19.04 -15.97 17.66
C GLY A 129 18.49 -16.94 18.69
N ILE A 130 19.06 -16.86 19.89
CA ILE A 130 18.68 -17.59 21.08
C ILE A 130 17.93 -16.58 21.96
N SER A 131 16.61 -16.69 22.07
CA SER A 131 15.93 -16.16 23.24
C SER A 131 16.43 -16.96 24.45
N GLY A 132 16.61 -16.36 25.62
CA GLY A 132 17.11 -17.08 26.81
C GLY A 132 16.27 -18.28 27.27
N GLU A 133 15.22 -18.62 26.54
CA GLU A 133 14.30 -19.76 26.70
C GLU A 133 14.55 -20.88 25.67
N ASP A 134 15.45 -20.69 24.70
CA ASP A 134 15.72 -21.67 23.65
C ASP A 134 16.68 -22.78 24.13
N PRO A 135 16.29 -24.06 24.00
CA PRO A 135 17.03 -25.18 24.59
C PRO A 135 18.20 -25.70 23.73
N THR A 136 18.52 -25.07 22.59
CA THR A 136 19.46 -25.61 21.59
C THR A 136 20.46 -24.58 21.05
N ASP A 137 21.69 -25.03 20.76
CA ASP A 137 22.75 -24.26 20.06
C ASP A 137 22.51 -24.18 18.53
N SER A 138 21.25 -24.11 18.08
CA SER A 138 20.90 -24.04 16.65
C SER A 138 21.07 -22.62 16.10
N GLU A 139 21.44 -22.52 14.81
CA GLU A 139 21.54 -21.22 14.10
C GLU A 139 20.19 -20.49 14.05
N PHE A 140 19.10 -21.26 13.97
CA PHE A 140 17.72 -20.78 13.98
C PHE A 140 17.04 -21.08 15.31
N ALA A 141 16.16 -20.19 15.73
CA ALA A 141 15.23 -20.48 16.82
C ALA A 141 14.26 -21.59 16.38
N VAL A 142 13.89 -22.45 17.32
CA VAL A 142 13.00 -23.59 17.09
C VAL A 142 11.77 -23.50 17.98
N ASP A 143 10.66 -24.06 17.52
CA ASP A 143 9.45 -24.19 18.31
C ASP A 143 9.53 -25.38 19.29
N LYS A 144 8.42 -25.68 19.99
CA LYS A 144 8.33 -26.83 20.92
C LYS A 144 8.40 -28.20 20.24
N LEU A 145 8.37 -28.26 18.92
CA LEU A 145 8.57 -29.48 18.13
C LEU A 145 10.03 -29.63 17.67
N GLY A 146 10.89 -28.64 17.98
CA GLY A 146 12.28 -28.60 17.54
C GLY A 146 12.43 -28.19 16.07
N LEU A 147 11.42 -27.56 15.48
CA LEU A 147 11.42 -27.13 14.08
C LEU A 147 11.60 -25.61 13.96
N PRO A 148 12.37 -25.10 12.98
CA PRO A 148 12.53 -23.67 12.78
C PRO A 148 11.27 -23.02 12.21
N TYR A 149 11.10 -21.72 12.45
CA TYR A 149 9.94 -20.93 12.00
C TYR A 149 10.37 -19.55 11.47
N THR A 150 9.56 -18.95 10.61
CA THR A 150 9.82 -17.64 9.98
C THR A 150 9.40 -16.48 10.87
N THR A 151 10.06 -15.33 10.69
CA THR A 151 9.61 -14.08 11.35
C THR A 151 8.23 -13.66 10.86
N LEU A 152 7.91 -13.86 9.59
CA LEU A 152 6.61 -13.53 9.02
C LEU A 152 5.76 -14.79 8.84
N GLY A 153 4.47 -14.67 9.13
CA GLY A 153 3.45 -15.67 8.87
C GLY A 153 2.09 -15.01 8.64
N TYR A 154 1.09 -15.81 8.27
CA TYR A 154 -0.29 -15.33 8.12
C TYR A 154 -1.26 -16.17 8.96
N ALA A 155 -2.34 -15.56 9.44
CA ALA A 155 -3.36 -16.33 10.18
C ALA A 155 -4.06 -17.36 9.27
N ASN A 156 -4.25 -17.01 7.99
CA ASN A 156 -4.87 -17.87 7.00
C ASN A 156 -4.26 -17.63 5.61
N GLY A 157 -4.58 -18.49 4.64
CA GLY A 157 -4.17 -18.28 3.25
C GLY A 157 -3.56 -19.50 2.56
N PRO A 158 -2.95 -19.30 1.39
CA PRO A 158 -2.48 -20.37 0.53
C PRO A 158 -1.15 -20.99 0.99
N GLY A 159 -0.44 -20.34 1.92
CA GLY A 159 0.83 -20.84 2.46
C GLY A 159 0.67 -21.99 3.47
N PHE A 160 -0.56 -22.46 3.73
CA PHE A 160 -0.76 -23.66 4.53
C PHE A 160 -0.23 -24.89 3.79
N VAL A 161 0.65 -25.65 4.41
CA VAL A 161 1.14 -26.93 3.90
C VAL A 161 0.74 -28.03 4.87
N ALA A 162 -0.02 -29.01 4.38
CA ALA A 162 -0.42 -30.15 5.19
C ALA A 162 0.82 -30.95 5.63
N PRO A 163 0.93 -31.31 6.93
CA PRO A 163 2.08 -32.05 7.42
C PRO A 163 2.14 -33.46 6.83
N GLN A 164 3.37 -33.99 6.67
CA GLN A 164 3.57 -35.39 6.29
C GLN A 164 3.20 -36.34 7.45
N PRO A 165 2.90 -37.63 7.18
CA PRO A 165 2.63 -38.60 8.23
C PRO A 165 3.75 -38.63 9.29
N GLY A 166 3.38 -38.46 10.56
CA GLY A 166 4.33 -38.44 11.68
C GLY A 166 4.94 -37.06 11.98
N GLN A 167 4.58 -36.02 11.21
CA GLN A 167 4.93 -34.63 11.51
C GLN A 167 3.68 -33.85 11.90
N ALA A 168 3.84 -32.85 12.77
CA ALA A 168 2.74 -31.94 13.14
C ALA A 168 2.69 -30.69 12.23
N ARG A 169 3.82 -30.30 11.63
CA ARG A 169 3.93 -29.23 10.63
C ARG A 169 5.16 -29.44 9.72
N PRO A 170 5.29 -28.72 8.59
CA PRO A 170 6.46 -28.79 7.72
C PRO A 170 7.76 -28.42 8.43
N ASP A 171 8.86 -29.07 8.04
CA ASP A 171 10.21 -28.73 8.50
C ASP A 171 10.86 -27.71 7.55
N LEU A 172 11.07 -26.49 8.02
CA LEU A 172 11.69 -25.40 7.25
C LEU A 172 13.22 -25.42 7.24
N SER A 173 13.87 -26.38 7.91
CA SER A 173 15.33 -26.41 8.09
C SER A 173 16.11 -26.37 6.77
N LYS A 174 15.53 -26.91 5.70
CA LYS A 174 16.13 -26.95 4.35
C LYS A 174 15.36 -26.12 3.32
N VAL A 175 14.37 -25.34 3.76
CA VAL A 175 13.57 -24.48 2.89
C VAL A 175 14.24 -23.13 2.80
N ASP A 176 14.47 -22.67 1.57
CA ASP A 176 14.83 -21.27 1.33
C ASP A 176 13.58 -20.41 1.50
N THR A 177 13.45 -19.81 2.68
CA THR A 177 12.31 -18.96 3.05
C THR A 177 12.44 -17.55 2.48
N GLN A 178 13.58 -17.20 1.87
CA GLN A 178 13.82 -15.91 1.22
C GLN A 178 13.56 -15.95 -0.29
N ASP A 179 13.28 -17.14 -0.84
CA ASP A 179 12.91 -17.31 -2.24
C ASP A 179 11.70 -16.43 -2.59
N VAL A 180 11.69 -15.87 -3.80
CA VAL A 180 10.64 -14.94 -4.25
C VAL A 180 9.26 -15.59 -4.27
N ASP A 181 9.19 -16.91 -4.48
CA ASP A 181 7.96 -17.69 -4.55
C ASP A 181 7.62 -18.39 -3.21
N TYR A 182 8.40 -18.16 -2.16
CA TYR A 182 8.08 -18.69 -0.84
C TYR A 182 6.79 -18.04 -0.29
N LEU A 183 5.79 -18.88 -0.05
CA LEU A 183 4.56 -18.50 0.63
C LEU A 183 4.74 -18.73 2.14
N GLN A 184 4.58 -17.70 2.95
CA GLN A 184 4.76 -17.82 4.39
C GLN A 184 3.73 -18.80 4.98
N GLU A 185 4.14 -19.56 5.99
CA GLU A 185 3.25 -20.51 6.67
C GLU A 185 1.98 -19.79 7.15
N SER A 186 0.84 -20.48 6.99
CA SER A 186 -0.44 -20.02 7.51
C SER A 186 -1.16 -21.11 8.29
N VAL A 187 -2.03 -20.71 9.23
CA VAL A 187 -2.69 -21.65 10.16
C VAL A 187 -3.97 -22.23 9.55
N VAL A 188 -4.78 -21.39 8.91
CA VAL A 188 -6.05 -21.81 8.28
C VAL A 188 -5.90 -21.86 6.76
N PRO A 189 -6.06 -23.04 6.11
CA PRO A 189 -5.89 -23.18 4.67
C PRO A 189 -7.00 -22.47 3.91
N LEU A 190 -6.64 -21.50 3.05
CA LEU A 190 -7.55 -20.82 2.13
C LEU A 190 -6.90 -20.66 0.76
N GLY A 191 -7.71 -20.47 -0.29
CA GLY A 191 -7.20 -20.17 -1.63
C GLY A 191 -6.61 -18.77 -1.77
N GLY A 192 -6.96 -17.86 -0.86
CA GLY A 192 -6.38 -16.54 -0.70
C GLY A 192 -6.45 -16.15 0.78
N GLU A 193 -5.43 -15.45 1.24
CA GLU A 193 -5.41 -14.84 2.57
C GLU A 193 -6.49 -13.75 2.67
N THR A 194 -6.96 -13.42 3.87
CA THR A 194 -8.03 -12.44 4.09
C THR A 194 -7.52 -11.09 4.60
N HIS A 195 -8.24 -10.01 4.32
CA HIS A 195 -7.97 -8.72 4.97
C HIS A 195 -8.01 -8.83 6.51
N GLY A 196 -7.26 -7.95 7.16
CA GLY A 196 -7.28 -7.71 8.60
C GLY A 196 -8.27 -6.61 8.96
N GLY A 197 -8.88 -6.74 10.13
CA GLY A 197 -9.85 -5.77 10.67
C GLY A 197 -9.27 -4.76 11.66
N ASP A 198 -7.95 -4.79 11.86
CA ASP A 198 -7.24 -3.87 12.75
C ASP A 198 -7.20 -2.45 12.17
N ASP A 199 -7.10 -1.46 13.06
CA ASP A 199 -6.91 -0.06 12.67
C ASP A 199 -5.62 0.10 11.84
N VAL A 200 -5.68 0.93 10.80
CA VAL A 200 -4.54 1.26 9.94
C VAL A 200 -4.02 2.67 10.21
N GLY A 201 -2.74 2.89 9.92
CA GLY A 201 -2.10 4.19 10.10
C GLY A 201 -2.58 5.23 9.09
N VAL A 202 -2.57 6.50 9.54
CA VAL A 202 -2.69 7.68 8.68
C VAL A 202 -1.50 8.58 8.96
N TRP A 203 -0.71 8.87 7.93
CA TRP A 203 0.41 9.80 8.00
C TRP A 203 0.11 11.02 7.13
N ALA A 204 0.46 12.21 7.61
CA ALA A 204 0.18 13.47 6.94
C ALA A 204 1.40 14.38 6.94
N LYS A 205 1.61 15.10 5.84
CA LYS A 205 2.64 16.15 5.71
C LYS A 205 2.12 17.32 4.88
N GLY A 206 2.59 18.52 5.23
CA GLY A 206 2.26 19.77 4.55
C GLY A 206 0.99 20.46 5.07
N SER A 207 0.34 21.23 4.22
CA SER A 207 -0.71 22.19 4.61
C SER A 207 -1.92 21.50 5.27
N GLY A 208 -2.18 21.81 6.55
CA GLY A 208 -3.30 21.23 7.30
C GLY A 208 -3.02 19.85 7.93
N ALA A 209 -1.80 19.32 7.83
CA ALA A 209 -1.43 18.02 8.40
C ALA A 209 -1.63 17.92 9.93
N ASP A 210 -1.51 19.04 10.66
CA ASP A 210 -1.73 19.10 12.12
C ASP A 210 -3.14 18.67 12.56
N ALA A 211 -4.11 18.66 11.64
CA ALA A 211 -5.47 18.18 11.90
C ALA A 211 -5.53 16.64 12.01
N VAL A 212 -4.55 15.92 11.46
CA VAL A 212 -4.52 14.46 11.40
C VAL A 212 -3.85 13.92 12.67
N ARG A 213 -4.68 13.55 13.64
CA ARG A 213 -4.22 13.08 14.96
C ARG A 213 -5.26 12.23 15.68
N GLY A 214 -4.79 11.35 16.55
CA GLY A 214 -5.63 10.46 17.34
C GLY A 214 -6.24 9.33 16.51
N SER A 215 -7.28 8.69 17.05
CA SER A 215 -8.10 7.70 16.34
C SER A 215 -9.28 8.38 15.68
N ILE A 216 -9.49 8.09 14.39
CA ILE A 216 -10.54 8.68 13.58
C ILE A 216 -11.22 7.58 12.76
N GLU A 217 -12.49 7.79 12.42
CA GLU A 217 -13.17 6.97 11.44
C GLU A 217 -12.57 7.17 10.04
N GLN A 218 -12.48 6.12 9.23
CA GLN A 218 -11.86 6.18 7.89
C GLN A 218 -12.52 7.24 6.98
N ASN A 219 -13.84 7.45 7.11
CA ASN A 219 -14.54 8.47 6.32
C ASN A 219 -14.09 9.91 6.65
N VAL A 220 -13.39 10.14 7.76
CA VAL A 220 -12.84 11.46 8.11
C VAL A 220 -11.74 11.90 7.12
N LEU A 221 -11.07 10.96 6.45
CA LEU A 221 -10.05 11.28 5.44
C LEU A 221 -10.59 12.15 4.31
N TYR A 222 -11.84 11.92 3.88
CA TYR A 222 -12.53 12.78 2.92
C TYR A 222 -12.60 14.23 3.39
N HIS A 223 -12.89 14.45 4.67
CA HIS A 223 -13.00 15.79 5.22
C HIS A 223 -11.63 16.48 5.27
N PHE A 224 -10.53 15.77 5.59
CA PHE A 224 -9.19 16.36 5.50
C PHE A 224 -8.84 16.82 4.08
N LEU A 225 -9.09 15.96 3.08
CA LEU A 225 -8.82 16.27 1.67
C LEU A 225 -9.62 17.49 1.19
N VAL A 226 -10.91 17.57 1.52
CA VAL A 226 -11.74 18.71 1.10
C VAL A 226 -11.33 19.99 1.82
N GLN A 227 -11.00 19.93 3.11
CA GLN A 227 -10.56 21.12 3.84
C GLN A 227 -9.21 21.65 3.33
N ALA A 228 -8.31 20.76 2.92
CA ALA A 228 -7.05 21.12 2.28
C ALA A 228 -7.20 21.57 0.81
N THR A 229 -8.40 21.45 0.23
CA THR A 229 -8.67 21.82 -1.17
C THR A 229 -9.81 22.85 -1.27
N PRO A 230 -9.55 24.15 -1.02
CA PRO A 230 -10.59 25.19 -0.96
C PRO A 230 -11.48 25.26 -2.19
N ALA A 231 -10.92 25.11 -3.40
CA ALA A 231 -11.69 25.14 -4.65
C ALA A 231 -12.71 23.99 -4.75
N LEU A 232 -12.36 22.81 -4.21
CA LEU A 232 -13.28 21.67 -4.16
C LEU A 232 -14.37 21.91 -3.12
N ARG A 233 -14.00 22.41 -1.93
CA ARG A 233 -14.94 22.76 -0.86
C ARG A 233 -15.97 23.81 -1.32
N GLU A 234 -15.51 24.88 -1.97
CA GLU A 234 -16.39 25.91 -2.54
C GLU A 234 -17.39 25.32 -3.53
N ARG A 235 -16.94 24.42 -4.41
CA ARG A 235 -17.81 23.75 -5.38
C ARG A 235 -18.86 22.87 -4.71
N LEU A 236 -18.47 22.14 -3.66
CA LEU A 236 -19.39 21.29 -2.88
C LEU A 236 -20.42 22.13 -2.13
N CYS A 237 -20.01 23.20 -1.47
CA CYS A 237 -20.95 24.09 -0.78
C CYS A 237 -21.89 24.82 -1.73
N ALA A 238 -21.42 25.21 -2.92
CA ALA A 238 -22.28 25.76 -3.97
C ALA A 238 -23.31 24.75 -4.52
N ALA A 239 -23.06 23.45 -4.34
CA ALA A 239 -24.01 22.39 -4.65
C ALA A 239 -24.98 22.08 -3.50
N GLY A 240 -24.91 22.81 -2.38
CA GLY A 240 -25.81 22.65 -1.24
C GLY A 240 -25.49 21.45 -0.34
N THR A 241 -24.30 20.85 -0.46
CA THR A 241 -23.93 19.66 0.33
C THR A 241 -23.26 20.00 1.67
N CYS A 242 -23.10 21.29 1.99
CA CYS A 242 -22.43 21.76 3.20
C CYS A 242 -23.43 22.13 4.30
N ASN A 243 -23.04 21.90 5.55
CA ASN A 243 -23.75 22.43 6.72
C ASN A 243 -23.49 23.95 6.92
N ASP A 244 -24.07 24.53 7.97
CA ASP A 244 -23.93 25.96 8.29
C ASP A 244 -22.48 26.40 8.58
N ASP A 245 -21.60 25.46 8.94
CA ASP A 245 -20.16 25.69 9.16
C ASP A 245 -19.33 25.58 7.86
N GLY A 246 -19.96 25.37 6.71
CA GLY A 246 -19.28 25.22 5.42
C GLY A 246 -18.55 23.88 5.26
N VAL A 247 -18.94 22.86 6.02
CA VAL A 247 -18.39 21.50 5.95
C VAL A 247 -19.29 20.63 5.07
N PRO A 248 -18.78 19.99 4.01
CA PRO A 248 -19.56 19.03 3.23
C PRO A 248 -19.96 17.84 4.09
N VAL A 249 -21.26 17.61 4.27
CA VAL A 249 -21.83 16.53 5.09
C VAL A 249 -22.80 15.64 4.32
N GLU A 250 -23.21 16.06 3.12
CA GLU A 250 -24.04 15.25 2.25
C GLU A 250 -23.22 14.65 1.11
N LEU A 251 -23.55 13.41 0.73
CA LEU A 251 -22.96 12.78 -0.44
C LEU A 251 -23.36 13.54 -1.71
N PRO A 252 -22.40 13.97 -2.53
CA PRO A 252 -22.72 14.68 -3.75
C PRO A 252 -23.48 13.77 -4.71
N LYS A 253 -24.54 14.28 -5.35
CA LYS A 253 -25.28 13.53 -6.38
C LYS A 253 -24.45 13.56 -7.68
N PRO A 254 -23.99 12.41 -8.21
CA PRO A 254 -23.10 12.41 -9.39
C PRO A 254 -23.70 13.11 -10.62
N GLY A 255 -25.04 13.16 -10.72
CA GLY A 255 -25.75 13.88 -11.78
C GLY A 255 -25.46 15.39 -11.82
N ASP A 256 -25.18 16.00 -10.67
CA ASP A 256 -24.97 17.44 -10.51
C ASP A 256 -23.56 17.90 -10.95
N PHE A 257 -22.65 16.95 -11.14
CA PHE A 257 -21.26 17.17 -11.59
C PHE A 257 -21.07 16.93 -13.08
N LYS A 258 -22.10 16.45 -13.79
CA LYS A 258 -22.05 16.37 -15.26
C LYS A 258 -21.97 17.78 -15.81
N ALA A 259 -20.93 18.08 -16.57
CA ALA A 259 -20.84 19.34 -17.28
C ALA A 259 -22.12 19.51 -18.12
N THR A 260 -22.93 20.51 -17.78
CA THR A 260 -23.99 20.97 -18.67
C THR A 260 -23.28 21.48 -19.91
N GLY A 261 -23.43 20.77 -21.02
CA GLY A 261 -22.70 21.05 -22.25
C GLY A 261 -22.96 22.48 -22.69
N ASN A 262 -21.97 23.38 -22.53
CA ASN A 262 -21.76 24.59 -23.32
C ASN A 262 -20.61 25.50 -22.85
N ALA A 263 -19.77 25.12 -21.88
CA ALA A 263 -18.50 25.81 -21.69
C ALA A 263 -17.51 25.35 -22.79
N LYS A 264 -17.55 26.03 -23.95
CA LYS A 264 -16.48 25.96 -24.95
C LYS A 264 -15.15 26.27 -24.24
N ARG A 265 -14.20 25.34 -24.36
CA ARG A 265 -12.78 25.57 -24.03
C ARG A 265 -12.19 26.57 -25.01
#